data_AF-A0A936BMT2-F1
#
_entry.id   AF-A0A936BMT2-F1
#
_cell.length_a   1.000
_cell.length_b   1.000
_cell.length_c   1.000
_cell.angle_alpha   90.00
_cell.angle_beta   90.00
_cell.angle_gamma   90.00
#
_symmetry.space_group_name_H-M   'P 1'
#
loop_
_entity.id
_entity.type
_entity.pdbx_description
1 polymer ?
#
loop_
_entity_poly.entity_id
_entity_poly.type
_entity_poly.pdbx_seq_one_letter_code
_entity_poly.pdbx_strand_id
1 'polypeptide(L)'
;MIDIFANVNWAAVIVGAIVAYGFGWIWYGALFGKRWSEGLGIAVPEKLPIFAMAVQALGTFLFAWAFGVTAAANALGAAILVTLTIAVLIAAGGLYAQKRQDVILIETGYVLAMAVILFVAQALI
;
A
#
# COMPACT_ATOMS: atom_id res chain seq x y z
N MET A 1 5.59 -27.28 2.60
CA MET A 1 5.26 -26.11 3.44
C MET A 1 5.90 -24.90 2.78
N ILE A 2 5.17 -23.80 2.54
CA ILE A 2 5.80 -22.56 2.07
C ILE A 2 6.49 -21.95 3.28
N ASP A 3 7.81 -21.84 3.22
CA ASP A 3 8.59 -21.08 4.18
C ASP A 3 8.55 -19.61 3.77
N ILE A 4 8.03 -18.75 4.65
CA ILE A 4 7.86 -17.32 4.36
C ILE A 4 9.16 -16.52 4.47
N PHE A 5 10.26 -17.15 4.87
CA PHE A 5 11.58 -16.52 4.96
C PHE A 5 12.58 -17.06 3.94
N ALA A 6 12.49 -18.35 3.60
CA ALA A 6 13.42 -18.98 2.66
C ALA A 6 13.17 -18.50 1.21
N ASN A 7 14.26 -18.27 0.46
CA ASN A 7 14.26 -17.85 -0.95
C ASN A 7 13.58 -16.50 -1.23
N VAL A 8 13.19 -15.75 -0.20
CA VAL A 8 12.67 -14.38 -0.35
C VAL A 8 13.81 -13.43 -0.69
N ASN A 9 13.65 -12.62 -1.74
CA ASN A 9 14.57 -11.52 -2.02
C ASN A 9 14.32 -10.36 -1.04
N TRP A 10 15.04 -10.38 0.08
CA TRP A 10 14.92 -9.35 1.12
C TRP A 10 15.33 -7.95 0.66
N ALA A 11 16.25 -7.84 -0.30
CA ALA A 11 16.61 -6.54 -0.88
C ALA A 11 15.41 -5.95 -1.63
N ALA A 12 14.74 -6.73 -2.49
CA ALA A 12 13.52 -6.31 -3.18
C ALA A 12 12.38 -5.97 -2.20
N VAL A 13 12.24 -6.73 -1.10
CA VAL A 13 11.24 -6.45 -0.05
C VAL A 13 11.51 -5.10 0.64
N ILE A 14 12.73 -4.89 1.13
CA ILE A 14 13.09 -3.68 1.89
C ILE A 14 13.05 -2.44 1.00
N VAL A 15 13.69 -2.50 -0.17
CA VAL A 15 13.71 -1.38 -1.13
C VAL A 15 12.31 -1.09 -1.63
N GLY A 16 11.55 -2.12 -2.02
CA GLY A 16 10.16 -1.98 -2.44
C GLY A 16 9.29 -1.33 -1.37
N ALA A 17 9.43 -1.75 -0.11
CA ALA A 17 8.68 -1.16 1.00
C ALA A 17 9.02 0.33 1.21
N ILE A 18 10.31 0.70 1.18
CA ILE A 18 10.74 2.10 1.35
C ILE A 18 10.19 2.96 0.21
N VAL A 19 10.32 2.50 -1.05
CA VAL A 19 9.86 3.26 -2.22
C VAL A 19 8.33 3.37 -2.23
N ALA A 20 7.62 2.27 -1.97
CA ALA A 20 6.15 2.28 -1.93
C ALA A 20 5.61 3.17 -0.80
N TYR A 21 6.23 3.13 0.38
CA TYR A 21 5.84 3.99 1.50
C TYR A 21 6.14 5.46 1.22
N GLY A 22 7.33 5.77 0.71
CA GLY A 22 7.74 7.13 0.34
C GLY A 22 6.88 7.72 -0.78
N PHE A 23 6.41 6.89 -1.71
CA PHE A 23 5.48 7.30 -2.76
C PHE A 23 4.15 7.84 -2.19
N GLY A 24 3.77 7.45 -0.98
CA GLY A 24 2.64 8.01 -0.25
C GLY A 24 2.71 9.53 -0.08
N TRP A 25 3.90 10.11 0.05
CA TRP A 25 4.04 11.57 0.13
C TRP A 25 3.67 12.27 -1.18
N ILE A 26 4.00 11.66 -2.31
CA ILE A 26 3.62 12.18 -3.63
C ILE A 26 2.10 11.99 -3.83
N TRP A 27 1.58 10.82 -3.47
CA TRP A 27 0.17 10.46 -3.63
C TRP A 27 -0.76 11.34 -2.80
N TYR A 28 -0.55 11.39 -1.48
CA TYR A 28 -1.35 12.18 -0.54
C TYR A 28 -0.88 13.62 -0.36
N GLY A 29 0.16 14.03 -1.09
CA GLY A 29 0.63 15.41 -1.17
C GLY A 29 0.24 16.03 -2.51
N ALA A 30 1.18 16.02 -3.46
CA ALA A 30 1.08 16.75 -4.71
C ALA A 30 -0.03 16.28 -5.66
N LEU A 31 -0.33 14.98 -5.70
CA LEU A 31 -1.30 14.43 -6.65
C LEU A 31 -2.75 14.56 -6.16
N PHE A 32 -3.03 14.03 -4.97
CA PHE A 32 -4.40 13.86 -4.49
C PHE A 32 -4.66 14.46 -3.12
N GLY A 33 -3.65 15.05 -2.46
CA GLY A 33 -3.74 15.51 -1.08
C GLY A 33 -4.89 16.46 -0.82
N LYS A 34 -5.05 17.50 -1.66
CA LYS A 34 -6.14 18.48 -1.51
C LYS A 34 -7.53 17.83 -1.62
N ARG A 35 -7.75 17.00 -2.64
CA ARG A 35 -9.05 16.32 -2.84
C ARG A 35 -9.33 15.35 -1.70
N TRP A 36 -8.32 14.58 -1.29
CA TRP A 36 -8.41 13.62 -0.20
C TRP A 36 -8.76 14.30 1.13
N SER A 37 -8.08 15.39 1.50
CA SER A 37 -8.34 16.10 2.75
C SER A 37 -9.70 16.79 2.76
N GLU A 38 -10.08 17.44 1.66
CA GLU A 38 -11.41 18.08 1.51
C GLU A 38 -12.54 17.04 1.59
N GLY A 39 -12.36 15.87 0.97
CA GLY A 39 -13.37 14.80 0.98
C GLY A 39 -13.51 14.10 2.32
N LEU A 40 -12.50 14.19 3.19
CA LEU A 40 -12.55 13.72 4.57
C LEU A 40 -12.95 14.81 5.58
N GLY A 41 -13.03 16.08 5.14
CA GLY A 41 -13.27 17.20 6.05
C GLY A 41 -12.18 17.40 7.10
N ILE A 42 -10.96 16.91 6.84
CA ILE A 42 -9.84 16.99 7.79
C ILE A 42 -8.97 18.20 7.50
N ALA A 43 -8.62 18.93 8.56
CA ALA A 43 -7.59 19.95 8.51
C ALA A 43 -6.20 19.29 8.56
N VAL A 44 -5.19 19.99 8.04
CA VAL A 44 -3.79 19.58 8.21
C VAL A 44 -3.48 19.60 9.72
N PRO A 45 -3.09 18.47 10.33
CA PRO A 45 -2.84 18.44 11.76
C PRO A 45 -1.56 19.21 12.10
N GLU A 46 -1.57 19.96 13.21
CA GLU A 46 -0.38 20.68 13.71
C GLU A 46 0.78 19.74 14.06
N LYS A 47 0.48 18.49 14.41
CA LYS A 47 1.45 17.44 14.72
C LYS A 47 1.33 16.30 13.74
N LEU A 48 2.48 15.75 13.33
CA LEU A 48 2.52 14.56 12.50
C LEU A 48 1.81 13.39 13.21
N PRO A 49 0.94 12.64 12.53
CA PRO A 49 0.25 11.50 13.10
C PRO A 49 1.17 10.27 13.14
N ILE A 50 2.16 10.30 14.05
CA ILE A 50 3.26 9.32 14.13
C ILE A 50 2.74 7.87 14.18
N PHE A 51 1.68 7.61 14.94
CA PHE A 51 1.11 6.26 15.04
C PHE A 51 0.54 5.76 13.71
N ALA A 52 -0.23 6.60 13.00
CA ALA A 52 -0.76 6.25 11.69
C ALA A 52 0.36 6.00 10.68
N MET A 53 1.40 6.84 10.72
CA MET A 53 2.59 6.68 9.87
C MET A 53 3.33 5.37 10.14
N ALA A 54 3.49 4.99 11.40
CA ALA A 54 4.14 3.74 11.80
C ALA A 54 3.31 2.51 11.38
N VAL A 55 2.00 2.53 11.58
CA VAL A 55 1.09 1.45 11.15
C VAL A 55 1.12 1.33 9.62
N GLN A 56 1.12 2.45 8.89
CA GLN A 56 1.23 2.45 7.43
C GLN A 56 2.57 1.88 6.95
N ALA A 57 3.69 2.23 7.60
CA ALA A 57 5.01 1.69 7.27
C ALA A 57 5.06 0.18 7.50
N LEU A 58 4.54 -0.29 8.64
CA LEU A 58 4.45 -1.71 8.94
C LEU A 58 3.57 -2.46 7.93
N GLY A 59 2.39 -1.93 7.63
CA GLY A 59 1.49 -2.52 6.62
C GLY A 59 2.13 -2.59 5.24
N THR A 60 2.88 -1.54 4.85
CA THR A 60 3.61 -1.51 3.58
C THR A 60 4.72 -2.56 3.54
N PHE A 61 5.47 -2.72 4.63
CA PHE A 61 6.49 -3.76 4.75
C PHE A 61 5.89 -5.17 4.68
N LEU A 62 4.79 -5.43 5.40
CA LEU A 62 4.09 -6.71 5.35
C LEU A 62 3.57 -7.03 3.93
N PHE A 63 3.10 -6.01 3.22
CA PHE A 63 2.63 -6.16 1.85
C PHE A 63 3.79 -6.45 0.88
N ALA A 64 4.91 -5.75 1.02
CA ALA A 64 6.15 -6.03 0.28
C ALA A 64 6.66 -7.46 0.54
N TRP A 65 6.58 -7.91 1.79
CA TRP A 65 6.98 -9.25 2.17
C TRP A 65 6.04 -10.30 1.56
N ALA A 66 4.72 -10.08 1.52
CA ALA A 66 3.79 -10.96 0.83
C ALA A 66 4.11 -11.08 -0.68
N PHE A 67 4.52 -9.98 -1.33
CA PHE A 67 5.05 -10.02 -2.70
C PHE A 67 6.34 -10.85 -2.80
N GLY A 68 7.26 -10.70 -1.86
CA GLY A 68 8.49 -11.52 -1.81
C GLY A 68 8.23 -13.02 -1.64
N VAL A 69 7.32 -13.40 -0.73
CA VAL A 69 6.93 -14.80 -0.50
C VAL A 69 6.28 -15.40 -1.75
N THR A 70 5.36 -14.67 -2.37
CA THR A 70 4.66 -15.14 -3.57
C THR A 70 5.57 -15.17 -4.80
N ALA A 71 6.53 -14.25 -4.92
CA ALA A 71 7.57 -14.29 -5.95
C ALA A 71 8.45 -15.55 -5.80
N ALA A 72 8.96 -15.81 -4.59
CA ALA A 72 9.77 -16.99 -4.28
C ALA A 72 9.04 -18.32 -4.56
N ALA A 73 7.71 -18.33 -4.43
CA ALA A 73 6.85 -19.48 -4.72
C ALA A 73 6.36 -19.56 -6.18
N ASN A 74 6.82 -18.67 -7.07
CA ASN A 74 6.30 -18.53 -8.45
C ASN A 74 4.77 -18.37 -8.52
N ALA A 75 4.20 -17.65 -7.55
CA ALA A 75 2.78 -17.50 -7.31
C ALA A 75 2.35 -16.02 -7.30
N LEU A 76 2.94 -15.18 -8.14
CA LEU A 76 2.64 -13.73 -8.21
C LEU A 76 1.16 -13.42 -8.45
N GLY A 77 0.40 -14.34 -9.07
CA GLY A 77 -1.06 -14.23 -9.16
C GLY A 77 -1.75 -14.15 -7.79
N ALA A 78 -1.22 -14.82 -6.76
CA ALA A 78 -1.72 -14.70 -5.39
C ALA A 78 -1.43 -13.32 -4.80
N ALA A 79 -0.30 -12.68 -5.12
CA ALA A 79 0.00 -11.31 -4.71
C ALA A 79 -1.02 -10.32 -5.30
N ILE A 80 -1.40 -10.51 -6.56
CA ILE A 80 -2.43 -9.71 -7.23
C ILE A 80 -3.79 -9.93 -6.57
N LEU A 81 -4.17 -11.18 -6.26
CA LEU A 81 -5.42 -11.46 -5.55
C LEU A 81 -5.46 -10.81 -4.16
N VAL A 82 -4.36 -10.88 -3.40
CA VAL A 82 -4.21 -10.19 -2.10
C VAL A 82 -4.35 -8.68 -2.27
N THR A 83 -3.70 -8.10 -3.28
CA THR A 83 -3.80 -6.68 -3.62
C THR A 83 -5.26 -6.27 -3.85
N LEU A 84 -5.97 -7.00 -4.70
CA LEU A 84 -7.38 -6.73 -5.01
C LEU A 84 -8.26 -6.91 -3.78
N THR A 85 -7.97 -7.91 -2.94
CA THR A 85 -8.67 -8.14 -1.68
C THR A 85 -8.54 -6.94 -0.74
N ILE A 86 -7.31 -6.44 -0.53
CA ILE A 86 -7.06 -5.25 0.30
C ILE A 86 -7.78 -4.03 -0.27
N ALA A 87 -7.67 -3.79 -1.59
CA ALA A 87 -8.34 -2.66 -2.23
C ALA A 87 -9.88 -2.72 -2.07
N VAL A 88 -10.49 -3.89 -2.26
CA VAL A 88 -11.94 -4.07 -2.07
C VAL A 88 -12.36 -3.88 -0.61
N LEU A 89 -11.57 -4.35 0.35
CA LEU A 89 -11.88 -4.17 1.77
C LEU A 89 -11.74 -2.70 2.21
N ILE A 90 -10.74 -1.98 1.70
CA ILE A 90 -10.63 -0.53 1.89
C ILE A 90 -11.84 0.19 1.27
N ALA A 91 -12.23 -0.20 0.05
CA ALA A 91 -13.41 0.35 -0.61
C ALA A 91 -14.68 0.15 0.22
N ALA A 92 -14.90 -1.09 0.69
CA ALA A 92 -16.03 -1.45 1.53
C ALA A 92 -16.06 -0.63 2.82
N GLY A 93 -14.91 -0.51 3.52
CA GLY A 93 -14.79 0.32 4.72
C GLY A 93 -15.13 1.80 4.45
N GLY A 94 -14.66 2.35 3.32
CA GLY A 94 -15.00 3.70 2.89
C GLY A 94 -16.48 3.89 2.57
N LEU A 95 -17.12 2.91 1.92
CA LEU A 95 -18.55 2.92 1.60
C LEU A 95 -19.41 2.83 2.87
N TYR A 96 -19.07 1.95 3.82
CA TYR A 96 -19.76 1.87 5.12
C TYR A 96 -19.60 3.15 5.93
N ALA A 97 -18.43 3.78 5.86
CA ALA A 97 -18.17 5.08 6.48
C ALA A 97 -18.76 6.26 5.69
N GLN A 98 -19.46 6.01 4.58
CA GLN A 98 -20.07 7.02 3.71
C GLN A 98 -19.08 8.11 3.24
N LYS A 99 -17.81 7.73 3.02
CA LYS A 99 -16.80 8.63 2.46
C LYS A 99 -17.18 9.06 1.05
N ARG A 100 -16.73 10.25 0.64
CA ARG A 100 -16.86 10.72 -0.75
C ARG A 100 -16.17 9.73 -1.70
N GLN A 101 -16.79 9.46 -2.86
CA GLN A 101 -16.32 8.41 -3.78
C GLN A 101 -14.87 8.64 -4.26
N ASP A 102 -14.46 9.88 -4.48
CA ASP A 102 -13.09 10.22 -4.87
C ASP A 102 -12.08 9.89 -3.76
N VAL A 103 -12.42 10.06 -2.47
CA VAL A 103 -11.57 9.63 -1.35
C VAL A 103 -11.37 8.13 -1.37
N ILE A 104 -12.44 7.37 -1.62
CA ILE A 104 -12.37 5.91 -1.71
C ILE A 104 -11.45 5.50 -2.87
N LEU A 105 -11.59 6.14 -4.04
CA LEU A 105 -10.73 5.89 -5.19
C LEU A 105 -9.26 6.26 -4.93
N ILE A 106 -8.99 7.34 -4.18
CA ILE A 106 -7.64 7.74 -3.81
C ILE A 106 -6.99 6.71 -2.86
N GLU A 107 -7.73 6.26 -1.84
CA GLU A 107 -7.24 5.30 -0.85
C GLU A 107 -6.99 3.91 -1.47
N THR A 108 -7.92 3.44 -2.29
CA THR A 108 -7.79 2.15 -3.00
C THR A 108 -6.74 2.21 -4.10
N GLY A 109 -6.71 3.31 -4.86
CA GLY A 109 -5.70 3.54 -5.89
C GLY A 109 -4.28 3.58 -5.33
N TYR A 110 -4.10 4.08 -4.11
CA TYR A 110 -2.80 4.06 -3.44
C TYR A 110 -2.29 2.62 -3.24
N VAL A 111 -3.13 1.72 -2.74
CA VAL A 111 -2.75 0.30 -2.55
C VAL A 111 -2.43 -0.38 -3.88
N LEU A 112 -3.18 -0.07 -4.94
CA LEU A 112 -2.87 -0.57 -6.28
C LEU A 112 -1.52 -0.04 -6.79
N ALA A 113 -1.23 1.25 -6.59
CA ALA A 113 0.05 1.84 -6.95
C ALA A 113 1.22 1.24 -6.16
N MET A 114 1.03 0.99 -4.85
CA MET A 114 2.00 0.25 -4.03
C MET A 114 2.26 -1.13 -4.63
N ALA A 115 1.23 -1.88 -5.00
CA ALA A 115 1.39 -3.21 -5.59
C ALA A 115 2.19 -3.19 -6.90
N VAL A 116 1.99 -2.17 -7.74
CA VAL A 116 2.80 -1.98 -8.97
C VAL A 116 4.27 -1.74 -8.61
N ILE A 117 4.56 -0.87 -7.64
CA ILE A 117 5.94 -0.60 -7.18
C ILE A 117 6.58 -1.89 -6.66
N LEU A 118 5.85 -2.66 -5.84
CA LEU A 118 6.35 -3.89 -5.23
C LEU A 118 6.59 -4.98 -6.29
N PHE A 119 5.69 -5.12 -7.26
CA PHE A 119 5.88 -6.01 -8.40
C PHE A 119 7.14 -5.66 -9.19
N VAL A 120 7.33 -4.38 -9.50
CA VAL A 120 8.52 -3.89 -10.21
C VAL A 120 9.79 -4.12 -9.39
N ALA A 121 9.75 -3.92 -8.07
CA ALA A 121 10.89 -4.21 -7.21
C ALA A 121 11.30 -5.69 -7.26
N GLN A 122 10.34 -6.63 -7.24
CA GLN A 122 10.61 -8.06 -7.38
C GLN A 122 11.11 -8.45 -8.79
N ALA A 123 10.79 -7.65 -9.81
CA ALA A 123 11.21 -7.92 -11.19
C ALA A 123 12.60 -7.35 -11.52
N LEU A 124 13.03 -6.28 -10.84
CA LEU A 124 14.27 -5.56 -11.16
C LEU A 124 15.44 -5.85 -10.21
N ILE A 125 15.16 -6.34 -9.01
CA ILE A 125 16.16 -6.62 -7.95
C ILE A 125 16.18 -8.12 -7.68
#